data_AF-A0A960PK76-F1
#
_entry.id   AF-A0A960PK76-F1
#
_cell.length_a   1.000
_cell.length_b   1.000
_cell.length_c   1.000
_cell.angle_alpha   90.00
_cell.angle_beta   90.00
_cell.angle_gamma   90.00
#
_symmetry.space_group_name_H-M   'P 1'
#
loop_
_entity.id
_entity.type
_entity.pdbx_description
1 polymer ?
#
loop_
_entity_poly.entity_id
_entity_poly.type
_entity_poly.pdbx_seq_one_letter_code
_entity_poly.pdbx_strand_id
1 'polypeptide(L)' 'MLDDARLTEIIEPVVTAAGFTLYDAEFRGPSLLVMVDGPNGINLDQVASISRKRSRQLDERDPIP' A
#
# COMPACT_ATOMS: atom_id res chain seq x y z
N MET A 1 1.85 18.45 0.86
CA MET A 1 1.81 17.34 -0.11
C MET A 1 2.45 16.17 0.60
N LEU A 2 1.76 15.04 0.75
CA LEU A 2 2.42 13.80 1.18
C LEU A 2 3.54 13.52 0.18
N ASP A 3 4.74 13.32 0.68
CA ASP A 3 5.86 12.83 -0.10
C ASP A 3 5.83 11.29 -0.13
N ASP A 4 6.34 10.71 -1.21
CA ASP A 4 6.30 9.26 -1.47
C ASP A 4 6.97 8.45 -0.33
N ALA A 5 7.90 9.08 0.39
CA ALA A 5 8.55 8.52 1.58
C ALA A 5 7.55 8.24 2.72
N ARG A 6 6.71 9.21 3.10
CA ARG A 6 5.73 9.02 4.19
C ARG A 6 4.64 8.03 3.81
N LEU A 7 4.28 7.97 2.52
CA LEU A 7 3.37 6.96 2.00
C LEU A 7 3.98 5.56 2.14
N THR A 8 5.24 5.40 1.72
CA THR A 8 6.00 4.14 1.86
C THR A 8 6.00 3.64 3.31
N GLU A 9 6.26 4.52 4.28
CA GLU A 9 6.23 4.17 5.72
C GLU A 9 4.87 3.66 6.23
N ILE A 10 3.77 4.10 5.62
CA ILE A 10 2.42 3.64 5.96
C ILE A 10 2.09 2.32 5.26
N ILE A 11 2.48 2.17 3.99
CA ILE A 11 2.09 1.03 3.16
C ILE A 11 2.98 -0.20 3.41
N GLU A 12 4.28 0.00 3.60
CA GLU A 12 5.27 -1.08 3.71
C GLU A 12 4.94 -2.08 4.83
N PRO A 13 4.51 -1.66 6.04
CA PRO A 13 4.11 -2.61 7.09
C PRO A 13 2.90 -3.48 6.70
N VAL A 14 1.96 -2.96 5.91
CA VAL A 14 0.78 -3.72 5.46
C VAL A 14 1.18 -4.80 4.47
N VAL A 15 2.07 -4.45 3.56
CA VAL A 15 2.55 -5.32 2.49
C VAL A 15 3.46 -6.42 3.04
N THR A 16 4.42 -6.05 3.91
CA THR A 16 5.33 -7.00 4.56
C THR A 16 4.60 -7.95 5.50
N ALA A 17 3.61 -7.48 6.27
CA ALA A 17 2.76 -8.34 7.09
C ALA A 17 1.90 -9.33 6.28
N ALA A 18 1.69 -9.06 4.99
CA ALA A 18 1.01 -9.97 4.07
C ALA A 18 1.98 -10.95 3.36
N GLY A 19 3.29 -10.87 3.61
CA GLY A 19 4.31 -11.75 3.03
C GLY A 19 4.82 -11.30 1.67
N PHE A 20 4.66 -10.02 1.33
CA PHE A 20 5.06 -9.43 0.06
C PHE A 20 6.08 -8.31 0.26
N THR A 21 6.70 -7.88 -0.83
CA THR A 21 7.61 -6.73 -0.87
C THR A 21 6.92 -5.55 -1.53
N LEU A 22 7.03 -4.38 -0.92
CA LEU A 22 6.60 -3.14 -1.55
C LEU A 22 7.65 -2.73 -2.58
N TYR A 23 7.26 -2.64 -3.84
CA TYR A 23 8.15 -2.14 -4.90
C TYR A 23 8.11 -0.62 -4.95
N ASP A 24 6.90 -0.04 -4.93
CA ASP A 24 6.68 1.40 -5.02
C ASP A 24 5.26 1.79 -4.59
N ALA A 25 5.09 3.05 -4.16
CA ALA A 25 3.80 3.63 -3.81
C ALA A 25 3.75 5.11 -4.21
N GLU A 26 2.83 5.47 -5.10
CA GLU A 26 2.73 6.83 -5.63
C GLU A 26 1.28 7.31 -5.76
N PHE A 27 1.07 8.61 -5.57
CA PHE A 27 -0.20 9.26 -5.87
C PHE A 27 -0.32 9.59 -7.36
N ARG A 28 -1.40 9.15 -7.98
CA ARG A 28 -1.82 9.52 -9.33
C ARG A 28 -3.14 10.31 -9.25
N GLY A 29 -3.02 11.61 -8.98
CA GLY A 29 -4.18 12.47 -8.74
C GLY A 29 -4.97 12.01 -7.51
N PRO A 30 -6.27 11.66 -7.61
CA PRO A 30 -7.06 11.16 -6.48
C PRO A 30 -6.78 9.68 -6.15
N SER A 31 -5.95 8.99 -6.93
CA SER A 31 -5.72 7.55 -6.80
C SER A 31 -4.35 7.26 -6.19
N LEU A 32 -4.29 6.20 -5.38
CA LEU A 32 -3.03 5.66 -4.84
C LEU A 32 -2.68 4.35 -5.55
N LEU A 33 -1.61 4.39 -6.35
CA LEU A 33 -1.03 3.20 -6.97
C LEU A 33 -0.02 2.58 -6.00
N VAL A 34 -0.14 1.28 -5.76
CA VAL A 34 0.82 0.52 -4.96
C VAL A 34 1.25 -0.69 -5.76
N MET A 35 2.56 -0.79 -5.98
CA MET A 35 3.20 -1.87 -6.71
C MET A 35 3.80 -2.86 -5.71
N VAL A 36 3.40 -4.12 -5.83
CA VAL A 36 3.74 -5.18 -4.89
C VAL A 36 4.36 -6.35 -5.65
N ASP A 37 5.39 -6.94 -5.06
CA ASP A 37 6.02 -8.14 -5.58
C ASP A 37 5.99 -9.28 -4.56
N GLY A 38 5.96 -10.51 -5.07
CA GLY A 38 5.94 -11.73 -4.28
C GLY A 38 6.78 -12.81 -4.94
N PRO A 39 7.49 -13.66 -4.18
CA PRO A 39 8.44 -14.64 -4.73
C PRO A 39 7.81 -15.65 -5.70
N ASN A 40 6.50 -15.87 -5.62
CA ASN A 40 5.74 -16.77 -6.50
C ASN A 40 4.66 -16.02 -7.30
N GLY A 41 4.79 -14.69 -7.44
CA GLY A 41 3.72 -13.82 -7.92
C GLY A 41 2.64 -13.57 -6.86
N ILE A 42 1.68 -12.71 -7.22
CA ILE A 42 0.56 -12.31 -6.36
C ILE A 42 -0.76 -12.58 -7.08
N ASN A 43 -1.72 -13.16 -6.37
CA ASN A 43 -3.06 -13.42 -6.91
C ASN A 43 -4.05 -12.30 -6.55
N LEU A 44 -5.20 -12.27 -7.22
CA LEU A 44 -6.19 -11.20 -7.07
C LEU A 44 -6.78 -11.11 -5.65
N ASP A 45 -6.96 -12.25 -4.97
CA ASP A 45 -7.49 -12.27 -3.60
C ASP A 45 -6.51 -11.66 -2.60
N GLN A 46 -5.21 -11.90 -2.80
CA GLN A 46 -4.14 -11.30 -2.00
C GLN A 46 -4.08 -9.79 -2.23
N VAL A 47 -4.16 -9.33 -3.48
CA VAL A 47 -4.25 -7.89 -3.80
C VAL A 47 -5.48 -7.25 -3.15
N ALA A 48 -6.63 -7.91 -3.22
CA ALA A 48 -7.86 -7.41 -2.61
C ALA A 48 -7.76 -7.32 -1.07
N SER A 49 -7.10 -8.29 -0.44
CA SER A 49 -6.84 -8.29 1.01
C SER A 49 -5.94 -7.13 1.43
N ILE A 50 -4.83 -6.91 0.72
CA ILE A 50 -3.90 -5.80 0.95
C ILE A 50 -4.62 -4.45 0.77
N SER A 51 -5.39 -4.31 -0.31
CA SER A 51 -6.15 -3.09 -0.62
C SER A 51 -7.10 -2.69 0.52
N ARG A 52 -7.86 -3.66 1.08
CA ARG A 52 -8.76 -3.42 2.21
C ARG A 52 -8.01 -3.02 3.49
N LYS A 53 -6.94 -3.74 3.83
CA LYS A 53 -6.12 -3.45 5.02
C LYS A 53 -5.48 -2.07 4.94
N ARG A 54 -4.95 -1.73 3.77
CA ARG A 54 -4.37 -0.42 3.48
C ARG A 54 -5.39 0.69 3.66
N SER A 55 -6.59 0.56 3.07
CA SER A 55 -7.64 1.57 3.18
C SER A 55 -7.92 1.91 4.64
N ARG A 56 -8.08 0.88 5.49
CA ARG A 56 -8.30 1.09 6.92
C ARG A 56 -7.15 1.82 7.60
N GLN A 57 -5.89 1.48 7.29
CA GLN A 57 -4.75 2.19 7.88
C GLN A 57 -4.64 3.65 7.43
N LEU A 58 -5.01 3.93 6.17
CA LEU A 58 -5.08 5.30 5.67
C LEU A 58 -6.17 6.08 6.40
N ASP A 59 -7.35 5.50 6.59
CA ASP A 59 -8.44 6.14 7.34
C ASP A 59 -8.07 6.39 8.82
N GLU A 60 -7.38 5.44 9.47
CA GLU A 60 -6.97 5.57 10.88
C GLU A 60 -5.86 6.62 11.09
N ARG A 61 -4.95 6.78 10.12
CA ARG A 61 -3.83 7.73 10.22
C ARG A 61 -4.14 9.10 9.63
N ASP A 62 -5.24 9.21 8.89
CA ASP A 62 -5.70 10.39 8.16
C ASP A 62 -4.55 11.25 7.58
N PRO A 63 -3.72 10.67 6.69
CA PRO A 63 -2.52 11.36 6.24
C PRO A 63 -2.83 12.46 5.21
N ILE A 64 -4.06 12.52 4.70
CA ILE A 64 -4.53 13.48 3.69
C ILE A 64 -5.38 14.54 4.41
N PRO A 65 -5.01 15.83 4.37
CA PRO A 65 -5.79 16.90 5.00
C PRO A 65 -7.10 17.23 4.27
#